data_AF-A0A3A2ZH19-F1
#
_entry.id   AF-A0A3A2ZH19-F1
#
_cell.length_a   1.000
_cell.length_b   1.000
_cell.length_c   1.000
_cell.angle_alpha   90.00
_cell.angle_beta   90.00
_cell.angle_gamma   90.00
#
_symmetry.space_group_name_H-M   'P 1'
#
loop_
_entity.id
_entity.type
_entity.pdbx_description
1 polymer ?
#
loop_
_entity_poly.entity_id
_entity_poly.type
_entity_poly.pdbx_seq_one_letter_code
_entity_poly.pdbx_strand_id
1 'polypeptide(L)'
;MEPQMCYDDVAWEQSDDVSDNWLLQFLDIHVKRPIAKFILKYDSGDDPEFTILQKGSFNITLRMKYTYSATDIRFSQPGEFFFPRRKLRTKLL
;
A
#
# COMPACT_ATOMS: atom_id res chain seq x y z
N MET A 1 33.77 1.01 -15.77
CA MET A 1 32.62 0.65 -14.93
C MET A 1 31.73 1.87 -14.86
N GLU A 2 30.55 1.79 -15.45
CA GLU A 2 29.51 2.82 -15.26
C GLU A 2 29.05 2.75 -13.80
N PRO A 3 28.89 3.88 -13.08
CA PRO A 3 28.38 3.90 -11.72
C PRO A 3 26.86 3.71 -11.76
N GLN A 4 26.39 2.48 -11.94
CA GLN A 4 24.97 2.17 -12.12
C GLN A 4 24.22 1.76 -10.83
N MET A 5 24.88 1.71 -9.67
CA MET A 5 24.26 1.17 -8.44
C MET A 5 23.85 2.24 -7.42
N CYS A 6 24.61 3.33 -7.28
CA CYS A 6 24.43 4.26 -6.15
C CYS A 6 23.13 5.09 -6.20
N TYR A 7 22.58 5.35 -7.39
CA TYR A 7 21.36 6.16 -7.53
C TYR A 7 20.08 5.33 -7.38
N ASP A 8 20.12 4.05 -7.77
CA ASP A 8 18.99 3.13 -7.58
C ASP A 8 18.81 2.83 -6.08
N ASP A 9 19.89 2.58 -5.34
CA ASP A 9 19.83 2.29 -3.89
C ASP A 9 19.20 3.44 -3.08
N VAL A 10 19.57 4.70 -3.38
CA VAL A 10 18.98 5.88 -2.73
C VAL A 10 17.49 6.04 -3.08
N ALA A 11 17.09 5.73 -4.32
CA ALA A 11 15.69 5.78 -4.73
C ALA A 11 14.86 4.65 -4.08
N TRP A 12 15.45 3.49 -3.85
CA TRP A 12 14.85 2.39 -3.10
C TRP A 12 14.61 2.76 -1.64
N GLU A 13 15.63 3.28 -0.95
CA GLU A 13 15.50 3.72 0.45
C GLU A 13 14.43 4.81 0.60
N GLN A 14 14.41 5.80 -0.29
CA GLN A 14 13.38 6.85 -0.27
C GLN A 14 11.97 6.30 -0.53
N SER A 15 11.84 5.32 -1.42
CA SER A 15 10.55 4.66 -1.67
C SER A 15 10.09 3.87 -0.45
N ASP A 16 10.99 3.20 0.25
CA ASP A 16 10.68 2.46 1.48
C ASP A 16 10.27 3.41 2.61
N ASP A 17 10.98 4.52 2.80
CA ASP A 17 10.63 5.54 3.80
C ASP A 17 9.25 6.17 3.55
N VAL A 18 8.92 6.47 2.29
CA VAL A 18 7.60 6.99 1.91
C VAL A 18 6.53 5.94 2.13
N SER A 19 6.82 4.69 1.76
CA SER A 19 5.94 3.53 1.91
C SER A 19 5.62 3.22 3.38
N ASP A 20 6.61 3.31 4.25
CA ASP A 20 6.46 3.07 5.69
C ASP A 20 5.73 4.22 6.38
N ASN A 21 6.07 5.48 6.08
CA ASN A 21 5.34 6.63 6.61
C ASN A 21 3.88 6.64 6.17
N TRP A 22 3.60 6.22 4.93
CA TRP A 22 2.23 6.07 4.44
C TRP A 22 1.47 4.96 5.19
N LEU A 23 2.11 3.83 5.48
CA LEU A 23 1.52 2.77 6.30
C LEU A 23 1.13 3.28 7.70
N LEU A 24 1.98 4.09 8.33
CA LEU A 24 1.72 4.66 9.65
C LEU A 24 0.44 5.51 9.68
N GLN A 25 0.07 6.17 8.57
CA GLN A 25 -1.18 6.92 8.50
C GLN A 25 -2.41 6.05 8.71
N PHE A 26 -2.37 4.79 8.27
CA PHE A 26 -3.46 3.84 8.49
C PHE A 26 -3.58 3.41 9.94
N LEU A 27 -2.63 3.73 10.84
CA LEU A 27 -2.77 3.50 12.27
C LEU A 27 -3.70 4.53 12.95
N ASP A 28 -3.85 5.72 12.36
CA ASP A 28 -4.70 6.79 12.86
C ASP A 28 -6.19 6.41 12.80
N ILE A 29 -6.89 6.57 13.92
CA ILE A 29 -8.32 6.29 14.02
C ILE A 29 -9.17 7.16 13.08
N HIS A 30 -8.73 8.39 12.80
CA HIS A 30 -9.40 9.31 11.87
C HIS A 30 -9.29 8.86 10.41
N VAL A 31 -8.30 8.01 10.08
CA VAL A 31 -8.14 7.37 8.77
C VAL A 31 -8.85 6.01 8.74
N LYS A 32 -8.67 5.18 9.77
CA LYS A 32 -9.31 3.85 9.88
C LYS A 32 -10.82 3.92 9.82
N ARG A 33 -11.42 4.85 10.59
CA ARG A 33 -12.87 4.88 10.78
C ARG A 33 -13.65 5.17 9.48
N PRO A 34 -13.26 6.14 8.64
CA PRO A 34 -13.87 6.31 7.32
C PRO A 34 -13.74 5.08 6.42
N ILE A 35 -12.60 4.40 6.40
CA ILE A 35 -12.37 3.20 5.58
C ILE A 35 -13.27 2.05 6.06
N ALA A 36 -13.32 1.81 7.38
CA ALA A 36 -14.20 0.81 7.97
C ALA A 36 -15.68 1.10 7.66
N LYS A 37 -16.11 2.36 7.81
CA LYS A 37 -17.47 2.79 7.44
C LYS A 37 -17.75 2.61 5.94
N PHE A 38 -16.76 2.84 5.09
CA PHE A 38 -16.89 2.62 3.65
C PHE A 38 -17.12 1.15 3.36
N ILE A 39 -16.34 0.23 3.93
CA ILE A 39 -16.56 -1.21 3.75
C ILE A 39 -17.95 -1.61 4.26
N LEU A 40 -18.31 -1.19 5.47
CA LEU A 40 -19.64 -1.46 6.08
C LEU A 40 -20.82 -0.94 5.24
N LYS A 41 -20.61 0.08 4.41
CA LYS A 41 -21.66 0.57 3.50
C LYS A 41 -21.99 -0.44 2.39
N TYR A 42 -21.02 -1.24 1.96
CA TYR A 42 -21.16 -2.17 0.83
C TYR A 42 -21.28 -3.62 1.26
N ASP A 43 -20.70 -3.97 2.41
CA ASP A 43 -20.75 -5.29 3.00
C ASP A 43 -20.87 -5.11 4.51
N SER A 44 -22.04 -5.37 5.08
CA SER A 44 -22.32 -5.26 6.51
C SER A 44 -22.86 -6.59 7.00
N GLY A 45 -21.95 -7.45 7.43
CA GLY A 45 -22.26 -8.72 8.09
C GLY A 45 -22.30 -8.61 9.62
N ASP A 46 -22.48 -9.76 10.27
CA ASP A 46 -22.52 -9.87 11.73
C ASP A 46 -21.13 -9.71 12.36
N ASP A 47 -21.09 -9.03 13.51
CA ASP A 47 -19.90 -8.82 14.36
C ASP A 47 -18.64 -8.35 13.59
N PRO A 48 -18.68 -7.17 12.95
CA PRO A 48 -17.58 -6.68 12.14
C PRO A 48 -16.32 -6.36 12.95
N GLU A 49 -15.22 -7.01 12.60
CA GLU A 49 -13.88 -6.76 13.14
C GLU A 49 -12.96 -6.17 12.05
N PHE A 50 -12.41 -4.99 12.29
CA PHE A 50 -11.55 -4.29 11.33
C PHE A 50 -10.07 -4.41 11.68
N THR A 51 -9.28 -4.98 10.77
CA THR A 51 -7.86 -5.28 10.99
C THR A 51 -7.01 -4.91 9.78
N ILE A 52 -5.80 -4.41 10.03
CA ILE A 52 -4.78 -4.23 8.99
C ILE A 52 -4.00 -5.54 8.89
N LEU A 53 -4.08 -6.23 7.76
CA LEU A 53 -3.49 -7.57 7.62
C LEU A 53 -1.98 -7.53 7.39
N GLN A 54 -1.53 -6.75 6.41
CA GLN A 54 -0.13 -6.72 6.01
C GLN A 54 0.18 -5.60 4.99
N LYS A 55 1.42 -5.12 5.03
CA LYS A 55 2.09 -4.44 3.92
C LYS A 55 2.72 -5.52 3.02
N GLY A 56 2.27 -5.61 1.78
CA GLY A 56 3.02 -6.28 0.71
C GLY A 56 3.97 -5.30 0.06
N SER A 57 4.79 -5.75 -0.90
CA SER A 57 5.79 -4.91 -1.58
C SER A 57 5.22 -3.74 -2.38
N PHE A 58 3.92 -3.79 -2.73
CA PHE A 58 3.27 -2.77 -3.56
C PHE A 58 1.90 -2.35 -3.05
N ASN A 59 1.33 -3.05 -2.07
CA ASN A 59 -0.05 -2.84 -1.63
C ASN A 59 -0.16 -2.97 -0.12
N ILE A 60 -1.05 -2.18 0.48
CA ILE A 60 -1.58 -2.43 1.82
C ILE A 60 -2.96 -3.08 1.70
N THR A 61 -3.21 -4.12 2.51
CA THR A 61 -4.53 -4.76 2.59
C THR A 61 -5.14 -4.55 3.97
N LEU A 62 -6.34 -3.99 4.00
CA LEU A 62 -7.17 -3.87 5.19
C LEU A 62 -8.36 -4.82 5.06
N ARG A 63 -8.71 -5.51 6.14
CA ARG A 63 -9.75 -6.52 6.17
C ARG A 63 -10.83 -6.16 7.17
N MET A 64 -12.08 -6.28 6.74
CA MET A 64 -13.23 -6.43 7.64
C MET A 64 -13.55 -7.91 7.73
N LYS A 65 -13.57 -8.47 8.93
CA LYS A 65 -13.93 -9.87 9.18
C LYS A 65 -15.32 -9.92 9.81
N TYR A 66 -16.11 -10.90 9.41
CA TYR A 66 -17.38 -11.27 10.00
C TYR A 66 -17.30 -12.72 10.49
N THR A 67 -18.40 -13.21 11.08
CA THR A 67 -18.47 -14.58 11.62
C THR A 67 -18.13 -15.66 10.59
N TYR A 68 -18.56 -15.51 9.33
CA TYR A 68 -18.38 -16.53 8.28
C TYR A 68 -17.72 -16.02 6.99
N SER A 69 -17.38 -14.74 6.92
CA SER A 69 -16.86 -14.10 5.70
C SER A 69 -15.88 -12.98 6.04
N ALA A 70 -15.23 -12.42 5.02
CA ALA A 70 -14.37 -11.25 5.16
C ALA A 70 -14.37 -10.42 3.87
N THR A 71 -14.31 -9.11 4.01
CA THR A 71 -14.11 -8.15 2.93
C THR A 71 -12.70 -7.58 3.00
N ASP A 72 -11.99 -7.57 1.87
CA ASP A 72 -10.68 -6.94 1.75
C ASP A 72 -10.75 -5.68 0.91
N ILE A 73 -10.12 -4.61 1.38
CA ILE A 73 -9.81 -3.42 0.57
C ILE A 73 -8.29 -3.32 0.42
N ARG A 74 -7.84 -3.02 -0.80
CA ARG A 74 -6.42 -2.89 -1.14
C ARG A 74 -6.14 -1.49 -1.66
N PHE A 75 -5.09 -0.87 -1.14
CA PHE A 75 -4.57 0.39 -1.67
C PHE A 75 -3.15 0.17 -2.21
N SER A 76 -2.89 0.68 -3.41
CA SER A 76 -1.55 0.69 -4.01
C SER A 76 -0.64 1.66 -3.24
N GLN A 77 0.59 1.23 -2.98
CA GLN A 77 1.57 2.04 -2.25
C GLN A 77 2.05 3.23 -3.09
N PRO A 78 2.28 4.39 -2.45
CA PRO A 78 2.93 5.53 -3.07
C PRO A 78 4.42 5.21 -3.25
N GLY A 79 4.75 4.58 -4.38
CA GLY A 79 6.12 4.13 -4.70
C GLY A 79 6.29 3.74 -6.17
N GLU A 80 5.19 3.38 -6.85
CA GLU A 80 5.14 3.15 -8.31
C GLU A 80 5.66 4.36 -9.13
N PHE A 81 5.74 5.54 -8.50
CA PHE A 81 6.24 6.79 -9.09
C PHE A 81 7.74 7.06 -8.91
N PHE A 82 8.51 6.26 -8.14
CA PHE A 82 9.98 6.42 -8.07
C PHE A 82 10.73 5.70 -9.20
N PHE A 83 10.01 4.91 -10.02
CA PHE A 83 10.52 4.28 -11.23
C PHE A 83 10.15 4.94 -12.59
N PRO A 84 10.09 6.29 -12.80
CA PRO A 84 9.69 6.85 -14.09
C PRO A 84 10.75 6.78 -15.19
N ARG A 85 12.04 6.53 -14.89
CA ARG A 85 13.13 6.71 -15.88
C ARG A 85 13.77 5.45 -16.45
N ARG A 86 13.50 4.26 -15.92
CA ARG A 86 14.11 3.02 -16.46
C ARG A 86 13.28 2.33 -17.55
N LYS A 87 12.00 2.65 -17.70
CA LYS A 87 11.15 2.14 -18.80
C LYS A 87 11.17 2.99 -20.08
N LEU A 88 12.01 4.02 -20.17
CA LEU A 88 12.15 4.87 -21.37
C LEU A 88 13.50 4.71 -22.10
N ARG A 89 14.21 3.59 -21.90
CA ARG A 89 15.33 3.18 -22.75
C ARG A 89 15.18 1.74 -23.24
N THR A 90 14.01 1.43 -23.80
CA THR A 90 13.92 0.47 -24.90
C THR A 90 13.74 1.26 -26.19
N LYS A 91 14.79 1.96 -26.61
CA LYS A 91 14.94 2.44 -27.98
C LYS A 91 16.35 2.11 -28.42
N LEU A 92 16.43 1.20 -29.39
CA LEU A 92 17.57 0.87 -30.25
C LEU A 92 18.76 0.21 -29.56
N LEU A 93 18.72 -1.12 -29.50
CA LEU A 93 19.81 -1.95 -30.01
C LEU A 93 19.23 -2.85 -31.11
#